data_AF-A0A094AWT0-F1
#
_entry.id   AF-A0A094AWT0-F1
#
_cell.length_a   1.000
_cell.length_b   1.000
_cell.length_c   1.000
_cell.angle_alpha   90.00
_cell.angle_beta   90.00
_cell.angle_gamma   90.00
#
_symmetry.space_group_name_H-M   'P 1'
#
loop_
_entity.id
_entity.type
_entity.pdbx_description
1 polymer ?
#
loop_
_entity_poly.entity_id
_entity_poly.type
_entity_poly.pdbx_seq_one_letter_code
_entity_poly.pdbx_strand_id
1 'polypeptide(L)'
;MRLDVSDAQFSDLPFISALFLIRFDAKTGYALSWKRALPGIDLDGGVEYKSLPSGLHTVKEDLIYFVHGKHAGLSAFISTEASEESRNARMIAVGVLVPLSYGRLGRSWMHAENLKQLAEKLAVETPDLTLLEEYWESHKLQDGKGSAQFDSILDSPSSLVFKPQPGRSIQHDGHSRTRSASDGAALMHPGQSLSLYHPAWSLTTLLDTFGPLIFPIYRSALLRKRVLISCHAPVQETCDFVYDLSVLSNIPLAVSNLISTRAPSQRLRPLFSIGVHDIPLLEEDLLASTQPEAADADSDDEESLGQGWIACTTDGILSTKQKLYDMLITMPLARSQDAAEKVWPDVKSPSGSVIKATQRDLRRYRSLMWGLSRAKVEPKSPTPERNDGGGRLRRSDTSTTLVESLVPESPLSNLPETDAIVEPVSWSALAYTGFIWWASAGERSIALDDETELDSSLLDGLSLEPQAPRMSKGRTFSGVSTFSQGADSSAKKELAIIAYFHRLTTLILTTLSDIVDAADSDDDDIAPLRLGGNADESEAPPILITRADMKRMGLDEWSVDDRSFAENMMKAYFDRSAKVESHSVDICGVKIC
;
A
#
# COMPACT_ATOMS: atom_id res chain seq x y z
N MET A 1 43.33 29.93 -1.09
CA MET A 1 41.95 30.36 -1.35
C MET A 1 41.09 29.12 -1.18
N ARG A 2 40.41 29.01 -0.03
CA ARG A 2 39.53 27.90 0.34
C ARG A 2 38.35 27.90 -0.63
N LEU A 3 38.03 26.73 -1.18
CA LEU A 3 36.77 26.51 -1.88
C LEU A 3 35.76 26.06 -0.82
N ASP A 4 34.94 27.00 -0.37
CA ASP A 4 33.77 26.70 0.44
C ASP A 4 32.77 25.94 -0.43
N VAL A 5 32.58 24.66 -0.09
CA VAL A 5 31.43 23.86 -0.53
C VAL A 5 30.37 24.07 0.54
N SER A 6 29.56 25.11 0.39
CA SER A 6 28.43 25.37 1.26
C SER A 6 27.30 25.93 0.42
N ASP A 7 26.44 25.03 -0.05
CA ASP A 7 24.99 25.20 -0.20
C ASP A 7 24.33 23.92 -0.77
N ALA A 8 24.58 22.78 -0.10
CA ALA A 8 23.62 21.68 -0.12
C ALA A 8 22.73 21.86 1.10
N GLN A 9 21.43 22.02 0.87
CA GLN A 9 20.40 22.17 1.88
C GLN A 9 20.58 21.10 2.98
N PHE A 10 20.73 21.52 4.23
CA PHE A 10 20.67 20.63 5.39
C PHE A 10 19.28 19.99 5.44
N SER A 11 19.11 18.81 4.83
CA SER A 11 18.03 17.89 5.17
C SER A 11 18.56 17.03 6.32
N ASP A 12 18.17 17.34 7.56
CA ASP A 12 18.64 16.60 8.74
C ASP A 12 18.30 15.10 8.61
N LEU A 13 19.34 14.29 8.34
CA LEU A 13 19.27 12.83 8.31
C LEU A 13 18.79 12.32 9.68
N PRO A 14 17.99 11.23 9.74
CA PRO A 14 17.60 10.68 11.03
C PRO A 14 18.84 10.17 11.78
N PHE A 15 18.80 10.23 13.10
CA PHE A 15 19.90 9.74 13.91
C PHE A 15 19.98 8.21 13.87
N ILE A 16 21.19 7.69 13.81
CA ILE A 16 21.43 6.24 13.81
C ILE A 16 21.74 5.73 15.22
N SER A 17 21.21 4.56 15.54
CA SER A 17 21.48 3.82 16.76
C SER A 17 22.61 2.79 16.60
N ALA A 18 22.88 2.36 15.36
CA ALA A 18 24.02 1.50 15.05
C ALA A 18 24.49 1.71 13.61
N LEU A 19 25.77 1.42 13.35
CA LEU A 19 26.40 1.32 12.03
C LEU A 19 27.27 0.08 12.02
N PHE A 20 27.24 -0.70 10.94
CA PHE A 20 28.00 -1.95 10.84
C PHE A 20 28.45 -2.23 9.40
N LEU A 21 29.53 -3.01 9.28
CA LEU A 21 30.07 -3.53 8.03
C LEU A 21 30.18 -5.06 8.13
N ILE A 22 29.43 -5.75 7.28
CA ILE A 22 29.44 -7.21 7.16
C ILE A 22 30.25 -7.59 5.93
N ARG A 23 31.03 -8.67 6.06
CA ARG A 23 31.80 -9.26 4.98
C ARG A 23 31.51 -10.75 4.90
N PHE A 24 31.52 -11.27 3.68
CA PHE A 24 31.48 -12.71 3.47
C PHE A 24 32.88 -13.31 3.64
N ASP A 25 32.99 -14.30 4.54
CA ASP A 25 34.17 -15.13 4.74
C ASP A 25 33.87 -16.58 4.29
N ALA A 26 34.81 -17.18 3.56
CA ALA A 26 34.63 -18.53 3.02
C ALA A 26 34.54 -19.65 4.07
N LYS A 27 35.02 -19.42 5.31
CA LYS A 27 35.04 -20.39 6.41
C LYS A 27 33.90 -20.18 7.40
N THR A 28 33.62 -18.93 7.75
CA THR A 28 32.62 -18.59 8.78
C THR A 28 31.29 -18.12 8.21
N GLY A 29 31.20 -17.90 6.89
CA GLY A 29 30.02 -17.30 6.27
C GLY A 29 30.00 -15.78 6.48
N TYR A 30 28.83 -15.20 6.71
CA TYR A 30 28.69 -13.77 6.93
C TYR A 30 29.20 -13.38 8.33
N ALA A 31 30.12 -12.41 8.39
CA ALA A 31 30.73 -11.96 9.63
C ALA A 31 30.77 -10.43 9.73
N LEU A 32 30.51 -9.91 10.93
CA LEU A 32 30.71 -8.49 11.26
C LEU A 32 32.20 -8.18 11.29
N SER A 33 32.65 -7.39 10.32
CA SER A 33 34.04 -6.94 10.24
C SER A 33 34.29 -5.63 11.00
N TRP A 34 33.25 -4.81 11.16
CA TRP A 34 33.28 -3.58 11.95
C TRP A 34 31.88 -3.25 12.44
N LYS A 35 31.76 -2.67 13.65
CA LYS A 35 30.48 -2.22 14.22
C LYS A 35 30.64 -1.10 15.25
N ARG A 36 29.61 -0.24 15.32
CA ARG A 36 29.34 0.72 16.39
C ARG A 36 27.84 0.68 16.70
N ALA A 37 27.49 0.71 17.98
CA ALA A 37 26.10 0.71 18.43
C ALA A 37 25.98 1.50 19.73
N LEU A 38 24.80 2.07 19.97
CA LEU A 38 24.43 2.60 21.28
C LEU A 38 24.32 1.47 22.32
N PRO A 39 24.48 1.77 23.62
CA PRO A 39 24.33 0.79 24.69
C PRO A 39 22.96 0.09 24.63
N GLY A 40 22.95 -1.24 24.82
CA GLY A 40 21.72 -2.04 24.85
C GLY A 40 21.25 -2.60 23.50
N ILE A 41 21.97 -2.33 22.40
CA ILE A 41 21.67 -2.89 21.08
C ILE A 41 22.63 -4.04 20.79
N ASP A 42 22.09 -5.25 20.72
CA ASP A 42 22.85 -6.41 20.27
C ASP A 42 22.83 -6.50 18.74
N LEU A 43 24.03 -6.59 18.16
CA LEU A 43 24.22 -6.73 16.72
C LEU A 43 24.66 -8.15 16.34
N ASP A 44 25.18 -8.93 17.29
CA ASP A 44 25.81 -10.22 16.99
C ASP A 44 24.75 -11.30 16.76
N GLY A 45 24.92 -12.08 15.68
CA GLY A 45 24.12 -13.29 15.45
C GLY A 45 22.70 -13.04 14.95
N GLY A 46 22.42 -11.87 14.38
CA GLY A 46 21.10 -11.52 13.84
C GLY A 46 21.18 -10.56 12.67
N VAL A 47 21.87 -9.42 12.85
CA VAL A 47 21.94 -8.35 11.84
C VAL A 47 22.68 -8.82 10.58
N GLU A 48 23.63 -9.74 10.70
CA GLU A 48 24.38 -10.31 9.58
C GLU A 48 23.47 -11.03 8.59
N TYR A 49 22.55 -11.83 9.11
CA TYR A 49 21.63 -12.64 8.30
C TYR A 49 20.49 -11.81 7.71
N LYS A 50 19.99 -10.81 8.46
CA LYS A 50 18.96 -9.88 7.96
C LYS A 50 19.48 -8.94 6.87
N SER A 51 20.74 -8.53 6.97
CA SER A 51 21.38 -7.64 6.02
C SER A 51 21.82 -8.33 4.73
N LEU A 52 21.89 -9.67 4.74
CA LEU A 52 22.35 -10.49 3.63
C LEU A 52 21.38 -11.68 3.37
N PRO A 53 20.16 -11.43 2.89
CA PRO A 53 19.21 -12.48 2.55
C PRO A 53 19.74 -13.46 1.50
N SER A 54 19.15 -14.66 1.48
CA SER A 54 19.48 -15.70 0.51
C SER A 54 19.34 -15.20 -0.94
N GLY A 55 20.28 -15.61 -1.80
CA GLY A 55 20.25 -15.28 -3.23
C GLY A 55 21.06 -14.04 -3.63
N LEU A 56 21.58 -13.23 -2.70
CA LEU A 56 22.35 -12.03 -3.05
C LEU A 56 23.60 -12.26 -3.91
N HIS A 57 24.14 -13.49 -3.92
CA HIS A 57 25.26 -13.85 -4.80
C HIS A 57 24.93 -13.78 -6.30
N THR A 58 23.65 -13.68 -6.68
CA THR A 58 23.24 -13.56 -8.08
C THR A 58 23.14 -12.11 -8.56
N VAL A 59 23.31 -11.13 -7.67
CA VAL A 59 23.17 -9.70 -7.97
C VAL A 59 24.45 -8.95 -7.63
N LYS A 60 24.66 -7.82 -8.32
CA LYS A 60 25.83 -6.95 -8.08
C LYS A 60 25.63 -6.02 -6.89
N GLU A 61 24.42 -5.54 -6.70
CA GLU A 61 24.04 -4.61 -5.64
C GLU A 61 22.60 -4.87 -5.23
N ASP A 62 22.26 -4.50 -4.00
CA ASP A 62 20.90 -4.52 -3.48
C ASP A 62 20.78 -3.55 -2.30
N LEU A 63 19.55 -3.13 -1.98
CA LEU A 63 19.24 -2.32 -0.81
C LEU A 63 18.18 -3.03 0.03
N ILE A 64 18.58 -3.47 1.21
CA ILE A 64 17.80 -4.36 2.06
C ILE A 64 17.24 -3.57 3.24
N TYR A 65 15.91 -3.57 3.36
CA TYR A 65 15.18 -3.08 4.53
C TYR A 65 14.81 -4.26 5.43
N PHE A 66 14.94 -4.11 6.74
CA PHE A 66 14.57 -5.12 7.73
C PHE A 66 14.21 -4.48 9.06
N VAL A 67 13.64 -5.26 9.99
CA VAL A 67 13.37 -4.82 11.37
C VAL A 67 14.26 -5.60 12.35
N HIS A 68 14.80 -4.92 13.35
CA HIS A 68 15.63 -5.52 14.41
C HIS A 68 15.24 -4.96 15.78
N GLY A 69 14.35 -5.68 16.47
CA GLY A 69 13.65 -5.18 17.66
C GLY A 69 12.95 -3.85 17.36
N LYS A 70 13.16 -2.85 18.21
CA LYS A 70 12.58 -1.50 18.07
C LYS A 70 13.27 -0.60 17.01
N HIS A 71 14.05 -1.17 16.10
CA HIS A 71 14.81 -0.42 15.09
C HIS A 71 14.48 -0.89 13.66
N ALA A 72 14.44 0.08 12.75
CA ALA A 72 14.48 -0.18 11.31
C ALA A 72 15.93 -0.30 10.86
N GLY A 73 16.23 -1.37 10.15
CA GLY A 73 17.51 -1.61 9.49
C GLY A 73 17.47 -1.21 8.02
N LEU A 74 18.56 -0.61 7.57
CA LEU A 74 18.84 -0.40 6.15
C LEU A 74 20.26 -0.89 5.86
N SER A 75 20.42 -1.75 4.87
CA SER A 75 21.72 -2.31 4.46
C SER A 75 21.92 -2.16 2.96
N ALA A 76 23.04 -1.56 2.55
CA ALA A 76 23.47 -1.49 1.16
C ALA A 76 24.47 -2.62 0.89
N PHE A 77 24.10 -3.53 -0.01
CA PHE A 77 24.92 -4.67 -0.43
C PHE A 77 25.64 -4.37 -1.74
N ILE A 78 26.88 -4.83 -1.85
CA ILE A 78 27.64 -4.86 -3.11
C ILE A 78 28.50 -6.12 -3.22
N SER A 79 28.57 -6.66 -4.44
CA SER A 79 29.41 -7.78 -4.84
C SER A 79 30.35 -7.35 -5.95
N THR A 80 31.66 -7.36 -5.67
CA THR A 80 32.72 -7.03 -6.65
C THR A 80 33.55 -8.26 -6.99
N GLU A 81 34.15 -8.30 -8.18
CA GLU A 81 35.09 -9.37 -8.53
C GLU A 81 36.36 -9.26 -7.67
N ALA A 82 36.85 -10.40 -7.19
CA ALA A 82 37.97 -10.44 -6.26
C ALA A 82 38.94 -11.60 -6.58
N SER A 83 40.00 -11.77 -5.78
CA SER A 83 41.00 -12.81 -5.98
C SER A 83 40.42 -14.23 -5.74
N GLU A 84 41.12 -15.26 -6.24
CA GLU A 84 40.74 -16.68 -6.06
C GLU A 84 40.54 -17.06 -4.59
N GLU A 85 41.26 -16.42 -3.66
CA GLU A 85 41.14 -16.63 -2.20
C GLU A 85 39.75 -16.27 -1.65
N SER A 86 39.08 -15.32 -2.29
CA SER A 86 37.70 -14.91 -2.02
C SER A 86 36.69 -15.56 -2.97
N ARG A 87 37.02 -16.69 -3.60
CA ARG A 87 36.18 -17.37 -4.61
C ARG A 87 35.76 -16.46 -5.77
N ASN A 88 36.63 -15.56 -6.18
CA ASN A 88 36.41 -14.60 -7.28
C ASN A 88 35.35 -13.52 -7.02
N ALA A 89 34.77 -13.42 -5.81
CA ALA A 89 33.80 -12.38 -5.48
C ALA A 89 33.93 -11.90 -4.03
N ARG A 90 34.05 -10.58 -3.86
CA ARG A 90 34.01 -9.91 -2.56
C ARG A 90 32.62 -9.33 -2.34
N MET A 91 31.93 -9.89 -1.36
CA MET A 91 30.59 -9.47 -0.96
C MET A 91 30.67 -8.72 0.36
N ILE A 92 30.18 -7.49 0.37
CA ILE A 92 30.10 -6.68 1.58
C ILE A 92 28.72 -6.02 1.71
N ALA A 93 28.35 -5.70 2.94
CA ALA A 93 27.16 -4.94 3.24
C ALA A 93 27.46 -3.88 4.30
N VAL A 94 27.06 -2.63 4.05
CA VAL A 94 27.15 -1.53 5.02
C VAL A 94 25.72 -1.20 5.44
N GLY A 95 25.44 -1.26 6.74
CA GLY A 95 24.09 -1.01 7.23
C GLY A 95 24.02 -0.19 8.50
N VAL A 96 22.85 0.40 8.71
CA VAL A 96 22.50 1.23 9.87
C VAL A 96 21.25 0.70 10.53
N LEU A 97 21.11 0.97 11.84
CA LEU A 97 19.86 0.85 12.57
C LEU A 97 19.38 2.24 12.97
N VAL A 98 18.10 2.52 12.74
CA VAL A 98 17.44 3.78 13.10
C VAL A 98 16.23 3.46 13.99
N PRO A 99 15.95 4.23 15.06
CA PRO A 99 14.77 4.00 15.89
C PRO A 99 13.46 4.06 15.08
N LEU A 100 12.54 3.12 15.35
CA LEU A 100 11.20 3.13 14.75
C LEU A 100 10.31 4.30 15.23
N SER A 101 10.75 5.05 16.25
CA SER A 101 10.07 6.28 16.70
C SER A 101 9.95 7.33 15.59
N TYR A 102 10.84 7.33 14.59
CA TYR A 102 10.77 8.24 13.44
C TYR A 102 9.81 7.78 12.32
N GLY A 103 9.01 6.74 12.54
CA GLY A 103 8.03 6.19 11.59
C GLY A 103 8.32 4.73 11.20
N ARG A 104 7.59 4.19 10.22
CA ARG A 104 7.63 2.74 9.86
C ARG A 104 9.01 2.19 9.49
N LEU A 105 9.88 3.03 8.92
CA LEU A 105 11.29 2.73 8.63
C LEU A 105 12.24 3.70 9.35
N GLY A 106 11.74 4.49 10.28
CA GLY A 106 12.50 5.57 10.90
C GLY A 106 13.10 6.60 9.92
N ARG A 107 12.60 6.67 8.68
CA ARG A 107 13.19 7.42 7.55
C ARG A 107 14.59 6.94 7.16
N SER A 108 14.92 5.67 7.44
CA SER A 108 16.24 5.08 7.15
C SER A 108 16.65 5.22 5.69
N TRP A 109 15.69 5.24 4.75
CA TRP A 109 15.93 5.45 3.31
C TRP A 109 16.70 6.74 2.99
N MET A 110 16.69 7.74 3.87
CA MET A 110 17.50 8.95 3.71
C MET A 110 19.02 8.66 3.74
N HIS A 111 19.44 7.56 4.40
CA HIS A 111 20.83 7.11 4.40
C HIS A 111 21.20 6.28 3.16
N ALA A 112 20.25 5.86 2.32
CA ALA A 112 20.48 4.90 1.24
C ALA A 112 21.62 5.33 0.29
N GLU A 113 21.63 6.58 -0.15
CA GLU A 113 22.67 7.10 -1.05
C GLU A 113 24.07 7.01 -0.41
N ASN A 114 24.17 7.48 0.83
CA ASN A 114 25.41 7.50 1.59
C ASN A 114 25.93 6.07 1.84
N LEU A 115 25.04 5.14 2.17
CA LEU A 115 25.40 3.74 2.41
C LEU A 115 25.85 3.03 1.13
N LYS A 116 25.19 3.29 -0.01
CA LYS A 116 25.63 2.78 -1.31
C LYS A 116 27.04 3.29 -1.65
N GLN A 117 27.29 4.59 -1.49
CA GLN A 117 28.62 5.17 -1.71
C GLN A 117 29.69 4.63 -0.74
N LEU A 118 29.34 4.40 0.53
CA LEU A 118 30.25 3.79 1.51
C LEU A 118 30.55 2.34 1.13
N ALA A 119 29.54 1.56 0.74
CA ALA A 119 29.72 0.19 0.27
C ALA A 119 30.65 0.14 -0.95
N GLU A 120 30.43 0.97 -1.96
CA GLU A 120 31.32 1.06 -3.14
C GLU A 120 32.78 1.37 -2.75
N LYS A 121 33.00 2.35 -1.86
CA LYS A 121 34.36 2.74 -1.41
C LYS A 121 35.04 1.66 -0.56
N LEU A 122 34.27 0.90 0.21
CA LEU A 122 34.78 -0.13 1.12
C LEU A 122 34.92 -1.51 0.46
N ALA A 123 34.42 -1.68 -0.76
CA ALA A 123 34.51 -2.91 -1.57
C ALA A 123 35.91 -3.17 -2.16
N VAL A 124 36.95 -2.80 -1.42
CA VAL A 124 38.37 -2.94 -1.76
C VAL A 124 39.09 -3.87 -0.78
N GLU A 125 40.31 -4.28 -1.12
CA GLU A 125 41.05 -5.30 -0.36
C GLU A 125 41.38 -4.82 1.05
N THR A 126 41.87 -3.59 1.16
CA THR A 126 42.14 -2.90 2.42
C THR A 126 41.14 -1.74 2.57
N PRO A 127 40.02 -1.95 3.29
CA PRO A 127 39.02 -0.90 3.48
C PRO A 127 39.57 0.21 4.38
N ASP A 128 39.27 1.46 4.03
CA ASP A 128 39.48 2.56 4.95
C ASP A 128 38.31 2.68 5.93
N LEU A 129 38.47 2.06 7.10
CA LEU A 129 37.45 2.05 8.15
C LEU A 129 37.23 3.44 8.80
N THR A 130 38.09 4.43 8.52
CA THR A 130 37.91 5.79 9.03
C THR A 130 36.64 6.45 8.49
N LEU A 131 36.23 6.08 7.27
CA LEU A 131 34.99 6.55 6.65
C LEU A 131 33.75 6.15 7.46
N LEU A 132 33.76 4.94 8.06
CA LEU A 132 32.67 4.47 8.91
C LEU A 132 32.65 5.19 10.26
N GLU A 133 33.82 5.47 10.83
CA GLU A 133 33.91 6.21 12.10
C GLU A 133 33.46 7.67 11.93
N GLU A 134 33.85 8.34 10.83
CA GLU A 134 33.38 9.70 10.51
C GLU A 134 31.85 9.75 10.31
N TYR A 135 31.30 8.75 9.61
CA TYR A 135 29.86 8.64 9.41
C TYR A 135 29.10 8.41 10.73
N TRP A 136 29.63 7.55 11.59
CA TRP A 136 29.07 7.29 12.92
C TRP A 136 29.08 8.55 13.80
N GLU A 137 30.22 9.25 13.89
CA GLU A 137 30.33 10.45 14.74
C GLU A 137 29.43 11.60 14.29
N SER A 138 29.17 11.71 12.98
CA SER A 138 28.28 12.74 12.42
C SER A 138 26.79 12.45 12.60
N HIS A 139 26.37 11.18 12.61
CA HIS A 139 24.94 10.80 12.58
C HIS A 139 24.44 10.03 13.80
N LYS A 140 25.31 9.64 14.74
CA LYS A 140 24.88 8.92 15.95
C LYS A 140 23.87 9.75 16.77
N LEU A 141 22.90 9.06 17.35
CA LEU A 141 21.96 9.69 18.30
C LEU A 141 22.73 10.28 19.48
N GLN A 142 22.59 11.59 19.71
CA GLN A 142 23.17 12.27 20.87
C GLN A 142 22.23 12.12 22.08
N ASP A 143 22.77 11.67 23.21
CA ASP A 143 22.04 11.60 24.49
C ASP A 143 21.42 12.98 24.82
N GLY A 144 20.09 13.02 24.90
CA GLY A 144 19.32 14.22 25.27
C GLY A 144 18.62 14.99 24.14
N LYS A 145 18.76 14.60 22.86
CA LYS A 145 18.02 15.20 21.73
C LYS A 145 16.93 14.30 21.11
N GLY A 146 16.77 13.08 21.62
CA GLY A 146 16.09 11.97 20.92
C GLY A 146 14.56 11.97 20.87
N SER A 147 13.84 12.98 21.37
CA SER A 147 12.36 12.92 21.39
C SER A 147 11.65 14.22 20.95
N ALA A 148 12.20 15.40 21.20
CA ALA A 148 11.40 16.63 21.10
C ALA A 148 11.45 17.41 19.76
N GLN A 149 12.39 17.11 18.84
CA GLN A 149 12.59 17.95 17.64
C GLN A 149 12.03 17.38 16.33
N PHE A 150 11.75 16.08 16.22
CA PHE A 150 11.34 15.46 14.94
C PHE A 150 9.84 15.16 14.82
N ASP A 151 9.05 15.25 15.90
CA ASP A 151 7.58 15.14 15.83
C ASP A 151 6.93 16.27 15.01
N SER A 152 7.69 17.28 14.57
CA SER A 152 7.18 18.48 13.91
C SER A 152 7.44 18.57 12.40
N ILE A 153 8.06 17.58 11.75
CA ILE A 153 8.31 17.64 10.30
C ILE A 153 7.52 16.52 9.60
N LEU A 154 6.43 16.97 8.97
CA LEU A 154 5.32 16.27 8.31
C LEU A 154 5.70 15.44 7.05
N ASP A 155 6.84 14.74 7.02
CA ASP A 155 7.33 14.09 5.80
C ASP A 155 7.05 12.58 5.69
N SER A 156 6.25 12.02 6.60
CA SER A 156 5.56 10.77 6.32
C SER A 156 4.19 11.11 5.70
N PRO A 157 3.86 10.65 4.49
CA PRO A 157 2.51 10.83 3.91
C PRO A 157 1.40 10.21 4.79
N SER A 158 1.78 9.45 5.82
CA SER A 158 0.91 8.87 6.85
C SER A 158 0.59 9.78 8.05
N SER A 159 1.15 11.00 8.16
CA SER A 159 0.93 11.91 9.29
C SER A 159 0.33 13.26 8.88
N LEU A 160 -0.43 13.32 7.78
CA LEU A 160 -1.03 14.55 7.28
C LEU A 160 -2.08 15.08 8.29
N VAL A 161 -1.64 15.99 9.15
CA VAL A 161 -2.46 16.65 10.18
C VAL A 161 -3.43 17.63 9.52
N PHE A 162 -4.73 17.37 9.70
CA PHE A 162 -5.80 18.30 9.36
C PHE A 162 -5.81 19.43 10.41
N LYS A 163 -5.29 20.62 10.08
CA LYS A 163 -5.49 21.81 10.93
C LYS A 163 -6.76 22.55 10.50
N PRO A 164 -7.85 22.55 11.30
CA PRO A 164 -8.98 23.44 11.05
C PRO A 164 -8.54 24.89 11.29
N GLN A 165 -8.72 25.76 10.28
CA GLN A 165 -8.60 27.20 10.49
C GLN A 165 -9.73 27.67 11.42
N PRO A 166 -9.45 28.52 12.43
CA PRO A 166 -10.50 29.14 13.23
C PRO A 166 -11.25 30.19 12.39
N GLY A 167 -12.38 29.79 11.80
CA GLY A 167 -13.29 30.66 11.07
C GLY A 167 -14.37 31.24 11.99
N ARG A 168 -14.48 32.58 11.99
CA ARG A 168 -15.49 33.39 12.69
C ARG A 168 -16.91 32.84 12.57
N SER A 169 -17.62 32.83 13.70
CA SER A 169 -19.05 32.56 13.81
C SER A 169 -19.88 33.57 13.02
N ILE A 170 -20.63 33.10 12.02
CA ILE A 170 -21.81 33.79 11.51
C ILE A 170 -22.94 32.76 11.51
N GLN A 171 -23.94 33.01 12.35
CA GLN A 171 -25.18 32.25 12.43
C GLN A 171 -25.98 32.44 11.15
N HIS A 172 -26.37 31.34 10.49
CA HIS A 172 -27.57 31.31 9.67
C HIS A 172 -28.10 29.88 9.50
N ASP A 173 -29.41 29.74 9.68
CA ASP A 173 -30.22 28.52 9.62
C ASP A 173 -30.20 27.80 8.26
N GLY A 174 -30.37 26.47 8.34
CA GLY A 174 -31.10 25.66 7.35
C GLY A 174 -30.33 25.15 6.12
N HIS A 175 -30.30 23.81 5.99
CA HIS A 175 -29.83 22.96 4.87
C HIS A 175 -28.40 22.38 4.98
N SER A 176 -28.35 21.09 5.34
CA SER A 176 -27.19 20.22 5.20
C SER A 176 -26.87 20.03 3.71
N ARG A 177 -25.76 20.62 3.26
CA ARG A 177 -25.10 20.28 2.00
C ARG A 177 -23.73 19.71 2.32
N THR A 178 -23.53 18.50 1.83
CA THR A 178 -22.30 17.69 1.79
C THR A 178 -21.04 18.54 1.61
N ARG A 179 -20.24 18.66 2.67
CA ARG A 179 -18.87 19.20 2.61
C ARG A 179 -17.91 18.07 2.24
N SER A 180 -17.81 17.74 0.96
CA SER A 180 -16.84 16.74 0.46
C SER A 180 -15.73 17.33 -0.43
N ALA A 181 -15.52 18.65 -0.40
CA ALA A 181 -14.58 19.31 -1.31
C ALA A 181 -13.26 19.81 -0.65
N SER A 182 -13.05 19.59 0.66
CA SER A 182 -11.86 20.12 1.37
C SER A 182 -10.78 19.09 1.74
N ASP A 183 -11.05 17.79 1.64
CA ASP A 183 -10.10 16.75 2.06
C ASP A 183 -8.94 16.53 1.06
N GLY A 184 -9.16 16.78 -0.23
CA GLY A 184 -8.11 16.66 -1.25
C GLY A 184 -7.10 17.82 -1.22
N ALA A 185 -7.51 19.01 -0.76
CA ALA A 185 -6.67 20.20 -0.75
C ALA A 185 -5.69 20.25 0.42
N ALA A 186 -5.93 19.48 1.49
CA ALA A 186 -5.07 19.43 2.68
C ALA A 186 -3.83 18.52 2.50
N LEU A 187 -3.78 17.70 1.44
CA LEU A 187 -2.63 16.86 1.12
C LEU A 187 -1.53 17.62 0.37
N MET A 188 -1.83 18.84 -0.12
CA MET A 188 -0.96 19.58 -1.03
C MET A 188 -0.49 20.89 -0.40
N HIS A 189 0.47 20.81 0.52
CA HIS A 189 1.33 21.96 0.78
C HIS A 189 2.31 22.12 -0.40
N PRO A 190 2.44 23.32 -1.00
CA PRO A 190 3.43 23.55 -2.04
C PRO A 190 4.84 23.39 -1.44
N GLY A 191 5.54 22.29 -1.75
CA GLY A 191 6.94 22.09 -1.38
C GLY A 191 7.35 20.70 -0.85
N GLN A 192 6.45 19.72 -0.70
CA GLN A 192 6.84 18.36 -0.28
C GLN A 192 7.26 17.51 -1.48
N SER A 193 8.56 17.51 -1.77
CA SER A 193 9.18 16.54 -2.68
C SER A 193 9.52 15.28 -1.90
N LEU A 194 9.10 14.11 -2.39
CA LEU A 194 9.61 12.83 -1.88
C LEU A 194 11.13 12.79 -2.06
N SER A 195 11.86 12.30 -1.05
CA SER A 195 13.31 12.08 -1.16
C SER A 195 13.62 11.04 -2.25
N LEU A 196 14.83 11.09 -2.84
CA LEU A 196 15.22 10.25 -3.97
C LEU A 196 14.99 8.73 -3.74
N TYR A 197 15.31 8.23 -2.54
CA TYR A 197 15.18 6.82 -2.17
C TYR A 197 13.90 6.49 -1.38
N HIS A 198 12.90 7.38 -1.40
CA HIS A 198 11.66 7.13 -0.66
C HIS A 198 10.91 5.93 -1.29
N PRO A 199 10.52 4.89 -0.52
CA PRO A 199 9.86 3.70 -1.07
C PRO A 199 8.59 4.01 -1.87
N ALA A 200 7.80 5.02 -1.47
CA ALA A 200 6.57 5.42 -2.18
C ALA A 200 6.74 5.73 -3.68
N TRP A 201 7.96 5.97 -4.17
CA TRP A 201 8.22 6.05 -5.61
C TRP A 201 7.80 4.77 -6.37
N SER A 202 7.76 3.61 -5.70
CA SER A 202 7.32 2.35 -6.31
C SER A 202 5.81 2.20 -6.45
N LEU A 203 4.97 3.14 -5.99
CA LEU A 203 3.52 2.97 -6.00
C LEU A 203 2.93 2.77 -7.41
N THR A 204 3.51 3.42 -8.42
CA THR A 204 3.10 3.21 -9.81
C THR A 204 3.53 1.83 -10.30
N THR A 205 4.77 1.43 -10.01
CA THR A 205 5.29 0.07 -10.28
C THR A 205 4.48 -1.01 -9.54
N LEU A 206 3.99 -0.74 -8.34
CA LEU A 206 3.12 -1.62 -7.57
C LEU A 206 1.80 -1.88 -8.31
N LEU A 207 1.14 -0.81 -8.79
CA LEU A 207 -0.09 -0.92 -9.59
C LEU A 207 0.15 -1.66 -10.90
N ASP A 208 1.29 -1.41 -11.55
CA ASP A 208 1.65 -2.14 -12.76
C ASP A 208 1.95 -3.61 -12.45
N THR A 209 2.63 -3.93 -11.35
CA THR A 209 3.03 -5.31 -11.02
C THR A 209 1.84 -6.19 -10.64
N PHE A 210 0.97 -5.70 -9.75
CA PHE A 210 -0.17 -6.48 -9.26
C PHE A 210 -1.43 -6.35 -10.14
N GLY A 211 -1.57 -5.26 -10.88
CA GLY A 211 -2.77 -5.03 -11.67
C GLY A 211 -4.03 -5.05 -10.81
N PRO A 212 -5.12 -5.68 -11.27
CA PRO A 212 -6.34 -5.86 -10.48
C PRO A 212 -6.15 -6.58 -9.14
N LEU A 213 -5.10 -7.42 -8.98
CA LEU A 213 -4.83 -8.13 -7.72
C LEU A 213 -4.48 -7.19 -6.56
N ILE A 214 -4.18 -5.91 -6.84
CA ILE A 214 -3.93 -4.92 -5.79
C ILE A 214 -5.12 -4.82 -4.82
N PHE A 215 -6.35 -4.97 -5.30
CA PHE A 215 -7.56 -4.82 -4.49
C PHE A 215 -7.79 -5.96 -3.49
N PRO A 216 -7.75 -7.26 -3.87
CA PRO A 216 -7.84 -8.34 -2.88
C PRO A 216 -6.64 -8.37 -1.91
N ILE A 217 -5.44 -7.96 -2.34
CA ILE A 217 -4.28 -7.80 -1.44
C ILE A 217 -4.53 -6.68 -0.44
N TYR A 218 -4.99 -5.52 -0.91
CA TYR A 218 -5.36 -4.38 -0.07
C TYR A 218 -6.47 -4.74 0.94
N ARG A 219 -7.52 -5.45 0.50
CA ARG A 219 -8.60 -5.94 1.39
C ARG A 219 -8.06 -6.85 2.49
N SER A 220 -7.11 -7.73 2.15
CA SER A 220 -6.45 -8.60 3.13
C SER A 220 -5.57 -7.82 4.10
N ALA A 221 -4.86 -6.79 3.63
CA ALA A 221 -4.08 -5.88 4.45
C ALA A 221 -4.96 -5.02 5.40
N LEU A 222 -6.14 -4.57 4.94
CA LEU A 222 -7.14 -3.92 5.80
C LEU A 222 -7.63 -4.85 6.90
N LEU A 223 -7.88 -6.13 6.62
CA LEU A 223 -8.25 -7.12 7.62
C LEU A 223 -7.09 -7.53 8.56
N ARG A 224 -5.93 -6.86 8.47
CA ARG A 224 -4.72 -7.17 9.25
C ARG A 224 -4.30 -8.63 9.16
N LYS A 225 -4.45 -9.22 7.97
CA LYS A 225 -3.91 -10.54 7.67
C LYS A 225 -2.38 -10.50 7.67
N ARG A 226 -1.76 -11.63 8.00
CA ARG A 226 -0.31 -11.84 7.90
C ARG A 226 0.06 -12.14 6.45
N VAL A 227 0.62 -11.16 5.75
CA VAL A 227 0.92 -11.22 4.30
C VAL A 227 2.41 -11.50 4.09
N LEU A 228 2.72 -12.64 3.47
CA LEU A 228 4.08 -13.03 3.12
C LEU A 228 4.29 -12.91 1.60
N ILE A 229 5.30 -12.15 1.17
CA ILE A 229 5.70 -12.05 -0.23
C ILE A 229 6.98 -12.87 -0.46
N SER A 230 6.87 -13.98 -1.16
CA SER A 230 8.01 -14.77 -1.64
C SER A 230 8.58 -14.12 -2.90
N CYS A 231 9.85 -13.73 -2.86
CA CYS A 231 10.55 -13.10 -3.98
C CYS A 231 11.97 -13.67 -4.15
N HIS A 232 12.75 -13.05 -5.04
CA HIS A 232 14.15 -13.37 -5.29
C HIS A 232 14.99 -12.10 -5.15
N ALA A 233 16.29 -12.23 -4.88
CA ALA A 233 17.20 -11.08 -4.92
C ALA A 233 17.21 -10.47 -6.36
N PRO A 234 17.19 -9.13 -6.50
CA PRO A 234 17.28 -8.13 -5.43
C PRO A 234 15.94 -7.90 -4.70
N VAL A 235 16.00 -7.68 -3.38
CA VAL A 235 14.81 -7.56 -2.52
C VAL A 235 14.29 -6.13 -2.39
N GLN A 236 15.05 -5.11 -2.81
CA GLN A 236 14.70 -3.70 -2.66
C GLN A 236 13.27 -3.41 -3.14
N GLU A 237 12.95 -3.75 -4.39
CA GLU A 237 11.62 -3.47 -4.98
C GLU A 237 10.49 -4.11 -4.18
N THR A 238 10.69 -5.34 -3.71
CA THR A 238 9.66 -6.02 -2.90
C THR A 238 9.54 -5.39 -1.52
N CYS A 239 10.64 -4.92 -0.92
CA CYS A 239 10.60 -4.14 0.33
C CYS A 239 9.83 -2.82 0.14
N ASP A 240 9.99 -2.18 -1.03
CA ASP A 240 9.23 -0.96 -1.35
C ASP A 240 7.73 -1.27 -1.49
N PHE A 241 7.36 -2.41 -2.10
CA PHE A 241 5.96 -2.87 -2.11
C PHE A 241 5.41 -3.20 -0.72
N VAL A 242 6.22 -3.77 0.18
CA VAL A 242 5.85 -3.98 1.60
C VAL A 242 5.53 -2.64 2.26
N TYR A 243 6.35 -1.61 2.04
CA TYR A 243 6.07 -0.25 2.51
C TYR A 243 4.76 0.28 1.93
N ASP A 244 4.60 0.23 0.62
CA ASP A 244 3.45 0.79 -0.09
C ASP A 244 2.13 0.17 0.38
N LEU A 245 2.04 -1.16 0.42
CA LEU A 245 0.85 -1.87 0.89
C LEU A 245 0.53 -1.55 2.36
N SER A 246 1.55 -1.35 3.21
CA SER A 246 1.33 -0.89 4.58
C SER A 246 0.77 0.54 4.65
N VAL A 247 1.10 1.39 3.68
CA VAL A 247 0.61 2.78 3.59
C VAL A 247 -0.81 2.83 3.02
N LEU A 248 -1.09 2.06 1.96
CA LEU A 248 -2.41 2.00 1.33
C LEU A 248 -3.48 1.45 2.28
N SER A 249 -3.13 0.50 3.15
CA SER A 249 -4.04 -0.16 4.11
C SER A 249 -4.18 0.56 5.46
N ASN A 250 -3.71 1.79 5.58
CA ASN A 250 -3.91 2.58 6.80
C ASN A 250 -5.36 3.00 6.98
N ILE A 251 -5.81 2.98 8.23
CA ILE A 251 -7.10 3.56 8.59
C ILE A 251 -6.93 5.09 8.68
N PRO A 252 -7.64 5.88 7.85
CA PRO A 252 -7.54 7.34 7.92
C PRO A 252 -8.04 7.86 9.27
N LEU A 253 -7.36 8.87 9.82
CA LEU A 253 -7.73 9.47 11.12
C LEU A 253 -9.17 9.99 11.13
N ALA A 254 -9.67 10.47 9.99
CA ALA A 254 -11.04 10.97 9.83
C ALA A 254 -12.12 9.94 10.20
N VAL A 255 -11.83 8.65 10.04
CA VAL A 255 -12.76 7.55 10.37
C VAL A 255 -12.31 6.72 11.58
N SER A 256 -11.18 7.08 12.20
CA SER A 256 -10.64 6.35 13.36
C SER A 256 -11.55 6.41 14.60
N ASN A 257 -12.40 7.43 14.72
CA ASN A 257 -13.37 7.55 15.81
C ASN A 257 -14.66 6.77 15.55
N LEU A 258 -14.86 6.23 14.33
CA LEU A 258 -16.05 5.45 13.97
C LEU A 258 -15.91 3.97 14.32
N ILE A 259 -14.67 3.51 14.52
CA ILE A 259 -14.37 2.09 14.77
C ILE A 259 -14.33 1.79 16.28
N SER A 260 -14.60 0.53 16.62
CA SER A 260 -14.57 0.02 17.98
C SER A 260 -13.20 0.22 18.64
N THR A 261 -13.18 0.41 19.96
CA THR A 261 -11.93 0.49 20.74
C THR A 261 -11.14 -0.82 20.75
N ARG A 262 -11.81 -1.94 20.45
CA ARG A 262 -11.21 -3.27 20.29
C ARG A 262 -10.74 -3.56 18.86
N ALA A 263 -10.90 -2.61 17.95
CA ALA A 263 -10.49 -2.80 16.56
C ALA A 263 -8.97 -3.02 16.45
N PRO A 264 -8.51 -3.75 15.42
CA PRO A 264 -7.09 -3.91 15.13
C PRO A 264 -6.36 -2.57 14.92
N SER A 265 -5.02 -2.59 15.02
CA SER A 265 -4.18 -1.40 14.78
C SER A 265 -4.60 -0.60 13.55
N GLN A 266 -4.49 0.72 13.66
CA GLN A 266 -4.70 1.64 12.56
C GLN A 266 -3.69 1.46 11.41
N ARG A 267 -2.56 0.79 11.66
CA ARG A 267 -1.42 0.66 10.73
C ARG A 267 -0.98 -0.80 10.68
N LEU A 268 -0.93 -1.37 9.47
CA LEU A 268 -0.32 -2.68 9.26
C LEU A 268 1.19 -2.61 9.53
N ARG A 269 1.73 -3.59 10.25
CA ARG A 269 3.15 -3.65 10.62
C ARG A 269 4.02 -4.19 9.47
N PRO A 270 4.91 -3.40 8.86
CA PRO A 270 5.84 -3.90 7.86
C PRO A 270 7.11 -4.47 8.53
N LEU A 271 7.43 -5.75 8.28
CA LEU A 271 8.67 -6.39 8.75
C LEU A 271 9.79 -6.34 7.70
N PHE A 272 9.45 -5.97 6.45
CA PHE A 272 10.36 -5.95 5.30
C PHE A 272 10.99 -7.32 5.03
N SER A 273 12.30 -7.38 4.75
CA SER A 273 13.01 -8.62 4.48
C SER A 273 13.12 -9.46 5.76
N ILE A 274 12.54 -10.65 5.73
CA ILE A 274 12.59 -11.66 6.79
C ILE A 274 13.19 -12.97 6.29
N GLY A 275 13.87 -13.67 7.17
CA GLY A 275 14.49 -14.97 6.88
C GLY A 275 14.16 -16.05 7.91
N VAL A 276 14.81 -17.21 7.80
CA VAL A 276 14.64 -18.32 8.75
C VAL A 276 14.88 -17.92 10.21
N HIS A 277 15.76 -16.93 10.45
CA HIS A 277 16.07 -16.42 11.77
C HIS A 277 14.91 -15.65 12.43
N ASP A 278 13.93 -15.20 11.65
CA ASP A 278 12.76 -14.46 12.15
C ASP A 278 11.58 -15.38 12.50
N ILE A 279 11.67 -16.68 12.23
CA ILE A 279 10.63 -17.65 12.53
C ILE A 279 10.16 -17.59 14.01
N PRO A 280 11.05 -17.50 15.02
CA PRO A 280 10.61 -17.39 16.41
C PRO A 280 9.72 -16.17 16.67
N LEU A 281 10.07 -15.01 16.09
CA LEU A 281 9.27 -13.78 16.18
C LEU A 281 7.88 -13.97 15.53
N LEU A 282 7.82 -14.68 14.39
CA LEU A 282 6.54 -14.94 13.72
C LEU A 282 5.65 -15.94 14.48
N GLU A 283 6.27 -16.90 15.18
CA GLU A 283 5.57 -17.85 16.04
C GLU A 283 5.02 -17.16 17.28
N GLU A 284 5.76 -16.24 17.89
CA GLU A 284 5.30 -15.38 18.99
C GLU A 284 4.14 -14.47 18.57
N ASP A 285 4.24 -13.82 17.40
CA ASP A 285 3.16 -12.99 16.85
C ASP A 285 1.88 -13.81 16.58
N LEU A 286 2.02 -15.03 16.07
CA LEU A 286 0.89 -15.94 15.90
C LEU A 286 0.24 -16.29 17.25
N LEU A 287 1.03 -16.59 18.29
CA LEU A 287 0.49 -16.87 19.62
C LEU A 287 -0.29 -15.67 20.17
N ALA A 288 0.27 -14.46 20.07
CA ALA A 288 -0.38 -13.23 20.47
C ALA A 288 -1.72 -13.00 19.74
N SER A 289 -1.80 -13.30 18.43
CA SER A 289 -3.05 -13.18 17.68
C SER A 289 -4.16 -14.12 18.16
N THR A 290 -3.80 -15.29 18.69
CA THR A 290 -4.76 -16.31 19.11
C THR A 290 -5.19 -16.17 20.57
N GLN A 291 -4.41 -15.46 21.39
CA GLN A 291 -4.63 -15.30 22.84
C GLN A 291 -4.49 -13.83 23.26
N PRO A 292 -5.43 -12.95 22.85
CA PRO A 292 -5.34 -11.51 23.14
C PRO A 292 -5.50 -11.17 24.63
N GLU A 293 -6.06 -12.06 25.46
CA GLU A 293 -6.31 -11.80 26.90
C GLU A 293 -5.08 -12.03 27.81
N ALA A 294 -3.99 -12.57 27.29
CA ALA A 294 -2.76 -12.83 28.06
C ALA A 294 -1.71 -11.69 27.97
N ALA A 295 -1.96 -10.68 27.14
CA ALA A 295 -1.10 -9.50 27.04
C ALA A 295 -1.55 -8.47 28.09
N ASP A 296 -0.69 -8.19 29.08
CA ASP A 296 -0.94 -7.23 30.14
C ASP A 296 -1.24 -5.84 29.56
N ALA A 297 -2.33 -5.22 29.99
CA ALA A 297 -2.79 -3.91 29.52
C ALA A 297 -1.95 -2.71 30.01
N ASP A 298 -0.81 -2.94 30.68
CA ASP A 298 -0.04 -1.94 31.43
C ASP A 298 1.37 -1.65 30.87
N SER A 299 1.73 -2.19 29.70
CA SER A 299 2.97 -1.80 29.01
C SER A 299 2.69 -0.92 27.80
N ASP A 300 2.79 0.40 27.98
CA ASP A 300 2.74 1.43 26.92
C ASP A 300 3.81 1.27 25.81
N ASP A 301 4.61 0.20 25.84
CA ASP A 301 5.85 0.02 25.07
C ASP A 301 6.02 -1.37 24.43
N GLU A 302 5.05 -2.28 24.55
CA GLU A 302 5.12 -3.60 23.91
C GLU A 302 4.73 -3.52 22.43
N GLU A 303 5.56 -4.12 21.57
CA GLU A 303 5.32 -4.22 20.13
C GLU A 303 3.89 -4.73 19.90
N SER A 304 3.18 -4.15 18.92
CA SER A 304 1.79 -4.51 18.55
C SER A 304 1.71 -5.90 17.90
N LEU A 305 2.18 -6.91 18.62
CA LEU A 305 2.17 -8.32 18.27
C LEU A 305 0.73 -8.81 18.16
N GLY A 306 0.51 -9.73 17.24
CA GLY A 306 -0.81 -10.33 17.01
C GLY A 306 -1.80 -9.45 16.24
N GLN A 307 -1.37 -8.27 15.77
CA GLN A 307 -2.21 -7.34 15.00
C GLN A 307 -1.94 -7.36 13.49
N GLY A 308 -1.37 -8.46 12.99
CA GLY A 308 -1.05 -8.65 11.58
C GLY A 308 0.24 -7.96 11.13
N TRP A 309 0.83 -8.46 10.05
CA TRP A 309 2.06 -7.92 9.47
C TRP A 309 2.16 -8.17 7.97
N ILE A 310 3.07 -7.46 7.31
CA ILE A 310 3.46 -7.70 5.93
C ILE A 310 4.98 -7.76 5.81
N ALA A 311 5.48 -8.75 5.07
CA ALA A 311 6.91 -9.00 4.93
C ALA A 311 7.25 -9.64 3.58
N CYS A 312 8.52 -9.58 3.18
CA CYS A 312 9.03 -10.31 2.03
C CYS A 312 10.17 -11.27 2.42
N THR A 313 10.36 -12.32 1.63
CA THR A 313 11.41 -13.30 1.88
C THR A 313 11.95 -13.90 0.59
N THR A 314 13.24 -14.21 0.59
CA THR A 314 13.88 -15.05 -0.43
C THR A 314 14.03 -16.50 0.01
N ASP A 315 13.72 -16.80 1.28
CA ASP A 315 13.82 -18.14 1.86
C ASP A 315 12.54 -18.93 1.62
N GLY A 316 12.56 -19.86 0.65
CA GLY A 316 11.41 -20.70 0.34
C GLY A 316 10.87 -21.55 1.50
N ILE A 317 11.65 -21.72 2.58
CA ILE A 317 11.22 -22.43 3.80
C ILE A 317 10.02 -21.74 4.46
N LEU A 318 10.00 -20.40 4.49
CA LEU A 318 8.88 -19.64 5.07
C LEU A 318 7.57 -19.91 4.32
N SER A 319 7.63 -20.03 2.98
CA SER A 319 6.48 -20.37 2.15
C SER A 319 5.89 -21.75 2.47
N THR A 320 6.68 -22.69 3.00
CA THR A 320 6.18 -24.02 3.43
C THR A 320 5.46 -24.00 4.77
N LYS A 321 5.73 -23.00 5.63
CA LYS A 321 5.14 -22.87 6.96
C LYS A 321 3.79 -22.15 6.91
N GLN A 322 2.78 -22.82 6.34
CA GLN A 322 1.42 -22.29 6.12
C GLN A 322 0.72 -21.70 7.36
N LYS A 323 1.14 -22.04 8.58
CA LYS A 323 0.54 -21.48 9.82
C LYS A 323 0.99 -20.04 10.12
N LEU A 324 2.13 -19.62 9.57
CA LEU A 324 2.74 -18.32 9.90
C LEU A 324 2.09 -17.16 9.15
N TYR A 325 1.43 -17.41 8.03
CA TYR A 325 0.82 -16.38 7.19
C TYR A 325 -0.62 -16.73 6.85
N ASP A 326 -1.40 -15.71 6.49
CA ASP A 326 -2.79 -15.83 6.03
C ASP A 326 -2.92 -15.57 4.53
N MET A 327 -1.87 -15.05 3.88
CA MET A 327 -1.78 -14.84 2.45
C MET A 327 -0.32 -15.00 1.99
N LEU A 328 -0.11 -15.79 0.94
CA LEU A 328 1.18 -15.94 0.26
C LEU A 328 1.10 -15.31 -1.13
N ILE A 329 1.99 -14.36 -1.39
CA ILE A 329 2.20 -13.75 -2.70
C ILE A 329 3.52 -14.29 -3.25
N THR A 330 3.50 -14.89 -4.44
CA THR A 330 4.72 -15.35 -5.10
C THR A 330 5.04 -14.44 -6.28
N MET A 331 6.16 -13.73 -6.19
CA MET A 331 6.62 -12.82 -7.25
C MET A 331 7.18 -13.62 -8.43
N PRO A 332 6.96 -13.17 -9.67
CA PRO A 332 7.56 -13.78 -10.84
C PRO A 332 9.08 -13.58 -10.85
N LEU A 333 9.81 -14.49 -11.50
CA LEU A 333 11.25 -14.35 -11.69
C LEU A 333 11.57 -13.12 -12.53
N ALA A 334 12.67 -12.41 -12.25
CA ALA A 334 13.07 -11.20 -12.97
C ALA A 334 13.15 -11.39 -14.51
N ARG A 335 13.64 -12.55 -14.99
CA ARG A 335 13.65 -12.90 -16.44
C ARG A 335 12.27 -12.94 -17.11
N SER A 336 11.20 -13.00 -16.31
CA SER A 336 9.81 -13.01 -16.80
C SER A 336 9.34 -11.61 -17.18
N GLN A 337 10.08 -10.56 -16.80
CA GLN A 337 9.82 -9.18 -17.26
C GLN A 337 10.09 -9.05 -18.78
N ASP A 338 11.02 -9.85 -19.33
CA ASP A 338 11.34 -9.90 -20.76
C ASP A 338 10.46 -10.89 -21.55
N ALA A 339 9.49 -11.53 -20.90
CA ALA A 339 8.58 -12.46 -21.56
C ALA A 339 7.66 -11.70 -22.54
N ALA A 340 7.30 -12.36 -23.65
CA ALA A 340 6.38 -11.79 -24.63
C ALA A 340 4.99 -11.48 -24.07
N GLU A 341 4.60 -12.20 -23.02
CA GLU A 341 3.37 -12.01 -22.26
C GLU A 341 3.70 -11.69 -20.81
N LYS A 342 2.91 -10.79 -20.21
CA LYS A 342 3.11 -10.40 -18.82
C LYS A 342 2.79 -11.56 -17.88
N VAL A 343 3.71 -11.85 -16.99
CA VAL A 343 3.51 -12.81 -15.90
C VAL A 343 3.09 -12.07 -14.64
N TRP A 344 1.87 -12.34 -14.18
CA TRP A 344 1.35 -11.76 -12.94
C TRP A 344 1.85 -12.49 -11.69
N PRO A 345 1.96 -11.82 -10.54
CA PRO A 345 2.17 -12.48 -9.26
C PRO A 345 1.04 -13.46 -8.93
N ASP A 346 1.39 -14.57 -8.29
CA ASP A 346 0.44 -15.58 -7.82
C ASP A 346 0.06 -15.31 -6.37
N VAL A 347 -1.25 -15.22 -6.08
CA VAL A 347 -1.76 -14.91 -4.73
C VAL A 347 -2.57 -16.09 -4.24
N LYS A 348 -2.18 -16.65 -3.09
CA LYS A 348 -2.78 -17.86 -2.53
C LYS A 348 -3.12 -17.72 -1.06
N SER A 349 -4.18 -18.40 -0.65
CA SER A 349 -4.46 -18.66 0.75
C SER A 349 -3.51 -19.74 1.31
N PRO A 350 -3.42 -19.93 2.63
CA PRO A 350 -2.59 -20.98 3.24
C PRO A 350 -3.01 -22.39 2.81
N SER A 351 -4.29 -22.57 2.46
CA SER A 351 -4.82 -23.83 1.93
C SER A 351 -4.41 -24.12 0.48
N GLY A 352 -3.76 -23.16 -0.19
CA GLY A 352 -3.36 -23.22 -1.60
C GLY A 352 -4.43 -22.76 -2.59
N SER A 353 -5.61 -22.31 -2.12
CA SER A 353 -6.62 -21.73 -3.00
C SER A 353 -6.12 -20.42 -3.60
N VAL A 354 -6.27 -20.26 -4.91
CA VAL A 354 -5.88 -19.05 -5.63
C VAL A 354 -6.87 -17.94 -5.30
N ILE A 355 -6.35 -16.78 -4.95
CA ILE A 355 -7.12 -15.55 -4.73
C ILE A 355 -7.07 -14.74 -6.02
N LYS A 356 -8.24 -14.36 -6.52
CA LYS A 356 -8.39 -13.59 -7.77
C LYS A 356 -9.02 -12.24 -7.49
N ALA A 357 -8.79 -11.29 -8.39
CA ALA A 357 -9.50 -10.03 -8.39
C ALA A 357 -10.94 -10.23 -8.88
N THR A 358 -11.88 -9.44 -8.36
CA THR A 358 -13.27 -9.50 -8.83
C THR A 358 -13.44 -8.82 -10.19
N GLN A 359 -14.58 -9.04 -10.83
CA GLN A 359 -14.92 -8.31 -12.05
C GLN A 359 -15.05 -6.80 -11.78
N ARG A 360 -15.54 -6.41 -10.59
CA ARG A 360 -15.52 -5.03 -10.14
C ARG A 360 -14.09 -4.48 -9.96
N ASP A 361 -13.20 -5.25 -9.35
CA ASP A 361 -11.79 -4.84 -9.16
C ASP A 361 -11.09 -4.57 -10.50
N LEU A 362 -11.35 -5.38 -11.53
CA LEU A 362 -10.82 -5.15 -12.88
C LEU A 362 -11.31 -3.83 -13.47
N ARG A 363 -12.62 -3.54 -13.39
CA ARG A 363 -13.19 -2.27 -13.87
C ARG A 363 -12.61 -1.08 -13.11
N ARG A 364 -12.52 -1.21 -11.79
CA ARG A 364 -11.94 -0.20 -10.92
C ARG A 364 -10.47 0.08 -11.25
N TYR A 365 -9.67 -0.96 -11.45
CA TYR A 365 -8.26 -0.85 -11.84
C TYR A 365 -8.12 -0.05 -13.13
N ARG A 366 -8.95 -0.37 -14.14
CA ARG A 366 -8.97 0.36 -15.43
C ARG A 366 -9.31 1.84 -15.22
N SER A 367 -10.32 2.15 -14.43
CA SER A 367 -10.72 3.52 -14.10
C SER A 367 -9.62 4.29 -13.36
N LEU A 368 -8.94 3.66 -12.40
CA LEU A 368 -7.81 4.24 -11.66
C LEU A 368 -6.65 4.55 -12.61
N MET A 369 -6.21 3.58 -13.42
CA MET A 369 -5.12 3.77 -14.38
C MET A 369 -5.45 4.86 -15.41
N TRP A 370 -6.71 4.89 -15.88
CA TRP A 370 -7.20 5.94 -16.75
C TRP A 370 -7.12 7.32 -16.09
N GLY A 371 -7.63 7.46 -14.86
CA GLY A 371 -7.57 8.70 -14.09
C GLY A 371 -6.14 9.20 -13.88
N LEU A 372 -5.22 8.30 -13.51
CA LEU A 372 -3.79 8.62 -13.33
C LEU A 372 -3.09 9.00 -14.65
N SER A 373 -3.52 8.45 -15.80
CA SER A 373 -2.97 8.79 -17.12
C SER A 373 -3.41 10.18 -17.61
N ARG A 374 -4.63 10.62 -17.27
CA ARG A 374 -5.19 11.92 -17.67
C ARG A 374 -4.54 13.12 -16.98
N ALA A 375 -3.81 12.89 -15.89
CA ALA A 375 -2.86 13.86 -15.32
C ALA A 375 -1.83 14.41 -16.34
N LYS A 376 -1.67 13.73 -17.48
CA LYS A 376 -0.67 14.04 -18.52
C LYS A 376 -1.22 14.83 -19.71
N VAL A 377 -2.55 14.97 -19.86
CA VAL A 377 -3.15 15.52 -21.09
C VAL A 377 -3.52 16.98 -20.89
N GLU A 378 -2.74 17.88 -21.52
CA GLU A 378 -3.14 19.28 -21.72
C GLU A 378 -4.52 19.33 -22.40
N PRO A 379 -5.48 20.12 -21.90
CA PRO A 379 -6.71 20.38 -22.63
C PRO A 379 -6.37 21.17 -23.89
N LYS A 380 -6.27 20.49 -25.04
CA LYS A 380 -6.49 21.16 -26.32
C LYS A 380 -7.91 21.69 -26.29
N SER A 381 -8.04 23.00 -26.32
CA SER A 381 -9.33 23.69 -26.46
C SER A 381 -10.12 23.07 -27.63
N PRO A 382 -11.43 22.84 -27.46
CA PRO A 382 -12.25 22.36 -28.57
C PRO A 382 -12.37 23.48 -29.59
N THR A 383 -11.67 23.35 -30.72
CA THR A 383 -12.01 24.08 -31.94
C THR A 383 -13.36 23.53 -32.43
N PRO A 384 -14.37 24.38 -32.69
CA PRO A 384 -15.64 23.92 -33.22
C PRO A 384 -15.42 23.51 -34.68
N GLU A 385 -15.18 22.24 -34.93
CA GLU A 385 -15.19 21.72 -36.29
C GLU A 385 -16.63 21.50 -36.77
N ARG A 386 -16.84 22.08 -37.93
CA ARG A 386 -18.10 22.24 -38.64
C ARG A 386 -18.49 20.90 -39.24
N ASN A 387 -19.76 20.55 -39.01
CA ASN A 387 -20.46 19.42 -39.57
C ASN A 387 -20.26 19.35 -41.10
N ASP A 388 -19.67 18.26 -41.61
CA ASP A 388 -19.84 17.81 -42.99
C ASP A 388 -19.85 16.28 -43.04
N GLY A 389 -20.92 15.74 -43.63
CA GLY A 389 -21.29 14.33 -43.55
C GLY A 389 -20.59 13.40 -44.53
N GLY A 390 -20.78 12.11 -44.27
CA GLY A 390 -20.64 11.04 -45.27
C GLY A 390 -19.43 10.14 -45.11
N GLY A 391 -19.49 9.16 -44.19
CA GLY A 391 -18.52 8.07 -44.09
C GLY A 391 -19.19 6.79 -43.62
N ARG A 392 -19.31 5.81 -44.51
CA ARG A 392 -20.00 4.52 -44.32
C ARG A 392 -19.41 3.71 -43.16
N LEU A 393 -20.27 3.27 -42.23
CA LEU A 393 -19.98 2.22 -41.25
C LEU A 393 -19.64 0.91 -41.97
N ARG A 394 -18.38 0.48 -41.86
CA ARG A 394 -17.93 -0.83 -42.29
C ARG A 394 -18.13 -1.79 -41.11
N ARG A 395 -19.25 -2.51 -41.13
CA ARG A 395 -19.53 -3.63 -40.22
C ARG A 395 -18.45 -4.70 -40.44
N SER A 396 -17.66 -5.00 -39.41
CA SER A 396 -16.82 -6.20 -39.37
C SER A 396 -17.50 -7.18 -38.41
N ASP A 397 -18.13 -8.20 -38.98
CA ASP A 397 -18.65 -9.35 -38.26
C ASP A 397 -17.48 -10.25 -37.84
N THR A 398 -17.06 -10.18 -36.58
CA THR A 398 -16.31 -11.26 -35.91
C THR A 398 -16.78 -11.35 -34.47
N SER A 399 -17.34 -12.50 -34.13
CA SER A 399 -17.87 -12.84 -32.81
C SER A 399 -16.73 -13.03 -31.82
N THR A 400 -16.49 -12.04 -30.96
CA THR A 400 -15.62 -12.14 -29.79
C THR A 400 -16.27 -11.39 -28.62
N THR A 401 -16.50 -12.13 -27.52
CA THR A 401 -16.78 -11.72 -26.14
C THR A 401 -17.63 -10.44 -25.91
N LEU A 402 -18.88 -10.65 -25.47
CA LEU A 402 -19.92 -9.63 -25.17
C LEU A 402 -19.57 -8.57 -24.09
N VAL A 403 -18.34 -8.56 -23.55
CA VAL A 403 -17.88 -7.65 -22.49
C VAL A 403 -16.85 -6.62 -23.00
N GLU A 404 -16.19 -6.89 -24.13
CA GLU A 404 -15.10 -6.03 -24.65
C GLU A 404 -15.61 -4.70 -25.22
N SER A 405 -16.86 -4.66 -25.70
CA SER A 405 -17.42 -3.52 -26.46
C SER A 405 -17.89 -2.33 -25.59
N LEU A 406 -17.62 -2.32 -24.28
CA LEU A 406 -18.26 -1.42 -23.30
C LEU A 406 -17.34 -0.33 -22.71
N VAL A 407 -16.11 -0.16 -23.22
CA VAL A 407 -15.18 0.90 -22.80
C VAL A 407 -14.83 1.75 -24.02
N PRO A 408 -14.80 3.10 -23.94
CA PRO A 408 -14.36 3.94 -25.05
C PRO A 408 -12.98 3.48 -25.52
N GLU A 409 -12.82 3.25 -26.83
CA GLU A 409 -11.52 2.92 -27.43
C GLU A 409 -10.50 3.99 -27.01
N SER A 410 -9.61 3.58 -26.12
CA SER A 410 -8.61 4.40 -25.48
C SER A 410 -7.32 3.60 -25.45
N PRO A 411 -6.13 4.22 -25.39
CA PRO A 411 -4.83 3.54 -25.53
C PRO A 411 -4.52 2.46 -24.46
N LEU A 412 -5.45 2.18 -23.54
CA LEU A 412 -5.45 1.11 -22.55
C LEU A 412 -6.05 -0.22 -23.03
N SER A 413 -6.42 -0.34 -24.30
CA SER A 413 -6.77 -1.62 -24.95
C SER A 413 -5.59 -2.61 -25.06
N ASN A 414 -4.41 -2.27 -24.51
CA ASN A 414 -3.23 -3.12 -24.39
C ASN A 414 -2.97 -3.55 -22.93
N LEU A 415 -4.00 -3.72 -22.10
CA LEU A 415 -3.78 -4.43 -20.83
C LEU A 415 -3.39 -5.88 -21.15
N PRO A 416 -2.32 -6.41 -20.54
CA PRO A 416 -1.97 -7.81 -20.70
C PRO A 416 -3.11 -8.72 -20.26
N GLU A 417 -3.15 -9.95 -20.77
CA GLU A 417 -4.21 -10.91 -20.49
C GLU A 417 -4.45 -11.05 -18.98
N THR A 418 -5.67 -10.75 -18.53
CA THR A 418 -6.04 -10.70 -17.10
C THR A 418 -6.88 -11.91 -16.65
N ASP A 419 -7.26 -12.79 -17.58
CA ASP A 419 -8.14 -13.94 -17.35
C ASP A 419 -7.57 -14.92 -16.30
N ALA A 420 -6.25 -14.99 -16.18
CA ALA A 420 -5.58 -15.81 -15.17
C ALA A 420 -5.82 -15.29 -13.73
N ILE A 421 -5.93 -13.97 -13.56
CA ILE A 421 -5.93 -13.29 -12.25
C ILE A 421 -7.28 -12.69 -11.85
N VAL A 422 -8.26 -12.68 -12.75
CA VAL A 422 -9.62 -12.20 -12.49
C VAL A 422 -10.59 -13.37 -12.44
N GLU A 423 -11.56 -13.32 -11.53
CA GLU A 423 -12.63 -14.33 -11.46
C GLU A 423 -13.46 -14.34 -12.75
N PRO A 424 -13.95 -15.49 -13.23
CA PRO A 424 -14.88 -15.50 -14.35
C PRO A 424 -16.18 -14.80 -13.95
N VAL A 425 -16.84 -14.14 -14.90
CA VAL A 425 -18.18 -13.57 -14.68
C VAL A 425 -19.12 -14.68 -14.23
N SER A 426 -19.79 -14.49 -13.09
CA SER A 426 -20.74 -15.47 -12.57
C SER A 426 -21.94 -15.63 -13.51
N TRP A 427 -22.52 -16.83 -13.56
CA TRP A 427 -23.71 -17.09 -14.37
C TRP A 427 -24.90 -16.19 -13.98
N SER A 428 -25.05 -15.90 -12.69
CA SER A 428 -26.08 -15.02 -12.18
C SER A 428 -25.86 -13.57 -12.63
N ALA A 429 -24.61 -13.09 -12.61
CA ALA A 429 -24.27 -11.77 -13.15
C ALA A 429 -24.49 -11.70 -14.66
N LEU A 430 -24.10 -12.75 -15.41
CA LEU A 430 -24.30 -12.83 -16.85
C LEU A 430 -25.79 -12.87 -17.22
N ALA A 431 -26.59 -13.67 -16.52
CA ALA A 431 -28.04 -13.74 -16.74
C ALA A 431 -28.72 -12.41 -16.42
N TYR A 432 -28.36 -11.77 -15.31
CA TYR A 432 -28.91 -10.48 -14.91
C TYR A 432 -28.51 -9.37 -15.89
N THR A 433 -27.23 -9.24 -16.22
CA THR A 433 -26.73 -8.23 -17.18
C THR A 433 -27.30 -8.45 -18.57
N GLY A 434 -27.41 -9.70 -19.02
CA GLY A 434 -28.08 -10.07 -20.26
C GLY A 434 -29.55 -9.64 -20.25
N PHE A 435 -30.30 -9.99 -19.20
CA PHE A 435 -31.70 -9.57 -19.06
C PHE A 435 -31.84 -8.05 -19.06
N ILE A 436 -31.01 -7.33 -18.30
CA ILE A 436 -31.03 -5.86 -18.26
C ILE A 436 -30.70 -5.26 -19.62
N TRP A 437 -29.70 -5.79 -20.34
CA TRP A 437 -29.37 -5.33 -21.70
C TRP A 437 -30.51 -5.54 -22.68
N TRP A 438 -31.19 -6.69 -22.61
CA TRP A 438 -32.37 -6.96 -23.43
C TRP A 438 -33.54 -6.03 -23.04
N ALA A 439 -33.77 -5.83 -21.73
CA ALA A 439 -34.84 -4.98 -21.21
C ALA A 439 -34.59 -3.48 -21.50
N SER A 440 -33.32 -3.06 -21.54
CA SER A 440 -32.89 -1.70 -21.87
C SER A 440 -32.71 -1.47 -23.38
N ALA A 441 -33.06 -2.47 -24.22
CA ALA A 441 -32.89 -2.41 -25.68
C ALA A 441 -31.45 -2.06 -26.11
N GLY A 442 -30.45 -2.49 -25.34
CA GLY A 442 -29.04 -2.25 -25.60
C GLY A 442 -28.48 -0.92 -25.09
N GLU A 443 -29.27 -0.15 -24.33
CA GLU A 443 -28.76 1.01 -23.61
C GLU A 443 -27.83 0.59 -22.47
N ARG A 444 -26.79 1.39 -22.23
CA ARG A 444 -25.80 1.17 -21.17
C ARG A 444 -26.51 1.12 -19.82
N SER A 445 -26.13 0.15 -18.98
CA SER A 445 -26.77 0.00 -17.67
C SER A 445 -26.42 1.19 -16.78
N ILE A 446 -27.44 1.95 -16.36
CA ILE A 446 -27.32 3.07 -15.40
C ILE A 446 -26.48 2.65 -14.18
N ALA A 447 -26.67 1.42 -13.69
CA ALA A 447 -25.92 0.91 -12.54
C ALA A 447 -24.40 0.79 -12.79
N LEU A 448 -23.96 0.47 -14.01
CA LEU A 448 -22.53 0.42 -14.35
C LEU A 448 -21.93 1.82 -14.49
N ASP A 449 -22.74 2.79 -14.93
CA ASP A 449 -22.33 4.18 -15.03
C ASP A 449 -22.19 4.79 -13.63
N ASP A 450 -23.15 4.54 -12.73
CA ASP A 450 -23.07 4.94 -11.31
C ASP A 450 -21.81 4.37 -10.61
N GLU A 451 -21.45 3.10 -10.86
CA GLU A 451 -20.21 2.50 -10.33
C GLU A 451 -18.96 3.22 -10.82
N THR A 452 -18.94 3.54 -12.12
CA THR A 452 -17.79 4.21 -12.75
C THR A 452 -17.64 5.64 -12.24
N GLU A 453 -18.76 6.35 -12.08
CA GLU A 453 -18.79 7.70 -11.50
C GLU A 453 -18.29 7.69 -10.05
N LEU A 454 -18.76 6.75 -9.23
CA LEU A 454 -18.30 6.58 -7.85
C LEU A 454 -16.80 6.31 -7.78
N ASP A 455 -16.28 5.37 -8.57
CA ASP A 455 -14.84 5.06 -8.58
C ASP A 455 -14.01 6.25 -9.11
N SER A 456 -14.53 7.03 -10.07
CA SER A 456 -13.86 8.23 -10.58
C SER A 456 -13.81 9.36 -9.54
N SER A 457 -14.87 9.50 -8.73
CA SER A 457 -14.97 10.51 -7.67
C SER A 457 -13.90 10.35 -6.59
N LEU A 458 -13.37 9.13 -6.41
CA LEU A 458 -12.26 8.86 -5.48
C LEU A 458 -10.96 9.56 -5.90
N LEU A 459 -10.82 9.97 -7.17
CA LEU A 459 -9.69 10.78 -7.66
C LEU A 459 -9.99 12.29 -7.71
N ASP A 460 -11.23 12.72 -7.47
CA ASP A 460 -11.63 14.12 -7.63
C ASP A 460 -10.93 15.05 -6.64
N GLY A 461 -10.63 16.27 -7.08
CA GLY A 461 -9.97 17.29 -6.24
C GLY A 461 -8.49 17.04 -5.95
N LEU A 462 -7.90 15.97 -6.47
CA LEU A 462 -6.45 15.79 -6.51
C LEU A 462 -5.94 16.60 -7.72
N SER A 463 -5.30 17.75 -7.46
CA SER A 463 -4.72 18.60 -8.53
C SER A 463 -3.56 17.89 -9.22
N LEU A 464 -3.91 16.98 -10.12
CA LEU A 464 -3.01 16.30 -11.05
C LEU A 464 -2.63 17.19 -12.24
N GLU A 465 -3.23 18.38 -12.36
CA GLU A 465 -2.88 19.38 -13.38
C GLU A 465 -1.55 20.11 -13.07
N PRO A 466 -0.75 20.44 -14.09
CA PRO A 466 0.31 21.43 -13.98
C PRO A 466 -0.32 22.79 -13.65
N GLN A 467 0.05 23.40 -12.53
CA GLN A 467 -0.31 24.79 -12.25
C GLN A 467 0.28 25.66 -13.39
N ALA A 468 -0.57 26.18 -14.25
CA ALA A 468 -0.15 27.18 -15.23
C ALA A 468 0.49 28.36 -14.47
N PRO A 469 1.62 28.92 -14.93
CA PRO A 469 2.24 30.05 -14.25
C PRO A 469 1.25 31.21 -14.25
N ARG A 470 0.81 31.61 -13.05
CA ARG A 470 0.06 32.85 -12.86
C ARG A 470 0.92 33.97 -13.42
N MET A 471 0.55 34.52 -14.57
CA MET A 471 1.20 35.67 -15.17
C MET A 471 0.98 36.90 -14.28
N SER A 472 1.79 37.06 -13.24
CA SER A 472 2.08 38.38 -12.69
C SER A 472 2.96 39.09 -13.73
N LYS A 473 2.40 40.08 -14.43
CA LYS A 473 3.18 41.01 -15.25
C LYS A 473 4.27 41.64 -14.36
N GLY A 474 5.54 41.26 -14.57
CA GLY A 474 6.63 41.91 -13.83
C GLY A 474 8.01 41.27 -13.96
N ARG A 475 8.74 41.69 -15.01
CA ARG A 475 10.21 41.73 -15.16
C ARG A 475 10.98 40.41 -15.27
N THR A 476 11.76 40.38 -16.35
CA THR A 476 12.69 39.37 -16.84
C THR A 476 13.86 39.12 -15.89
N PHE A 477 14.08 37.86 -15.52
CA PHE A 477 15.43 37.31 -15.35
C PHE A 477 15.44 35.87 -15.87
N SER A 478 16.33 35.60 -16.82
CA SER A 478 16.56 34.29 -17.43
C SER A 478 17.55 33.52 -16.56
N GLY A 479 17.26 32.26 -16.24
CA GLY A 479 18.22 31.40 -15.55
C GLY A 479 17.63 30.06 -15.07
N VAL A 480 17.92 29.00 -15.83
CA VAL A 480 18.13 27.60 -15.41
C VAL A 480 17.10 26.97 -14.46
N SER A 481 16.21 26.13 -14.99
CA SER A 481 15.56 25.03 -14.25
C SER A 481 14.87 24.06 -15.21
N THR A 482 15.65 23.19 -15.87
CA THR A 482 15.12 22.12 -16.75
C THR A 482 15.12 20.75 -16.06
N PHE A 483 15.54 20.65 -14.79
CA PHE A 483 15.62 19.39 -14.05
C PHE A 483 14.60 19.21 -12.91
N SER A 484 13.82 20.24 -12.55
CA SER A 484 12.88 20.17 -11.40
C SER A 484 11.41 19.93 -11.77
N GLN A 485 10.99 20.07 -13.03
CA GLN A 485 9.57 19.89 -13.39
C GLN A 485 9.13 18.42 -13.50
N GLY A 486 10.06 17.48 -13.70
CA GLY A 486 9.74 16.04 -13.81
C GLY A 486 9.37 15.40 -12.47
N ALA A 487 10.18 15.65 -11.43
CA ALA A 487 10.01 15.05 -10.11
C ALA A 487 8.72 15.51 -9.40
N ASP A 488 8.38 16.81 -9.50
CA ASP A 488 7.15 17.38 -8.94
C ASP A 488 5.87 16.82 -9.59
N SER A 489 5.93 16.41 -10.85
CA SER A 489 4.80 15.77 -11.54
C SER A 489 4.66 14.30 -11.20
N SER A 490 5.79 13.63 -10.94
CA SER A 490 5.82 12.22 -10.59
C SER A 490 5.19 12.06 -9.21
N ALA A 491 5.76 12.69 -8.15
CA ALA A 491 5.33 12.53 -6.74
C ALA A 491 3.81 12.70 -6.51
N LYS A 492 3.16 13.52 -7.35
CA LYS A 492 1.71 13.72 -7.34
C LYS A 492 0.92 12.45 -7.65
N LYS A 493 1.40 11.60 -8.55
CA LYS A 493 0.77 10.32 -8.88
C LYS A 493 0.84 9.37 -7.71
N GLU A 494 2.01 9.22 -7.10
CA GLU A 494 2.20 8.35 -5.94
C GLU A 494 1.28 8.81 -4.79
N LEU A 495 1.24 10.12 -4.50
CA LEU A 495 0.33 10.63 -3.49
C LEU A 495 -1.16 10.50 -3.86
N ALA A 496 -1.51 10.64 -5.15
CA ALA A 496 -2.88 10.43 -5.60
C ALA A 496 -3.32 8.97 -5.43
N ILE A 497 -2.41 8.01 -5.62
CA ILE A 497 -2.67 6.58 -5.35
C ILE A 497 -2.94 6.38 -3.85
N ILE A 498 -2.12 6.94 -2.97
CA ILE A 498 -2.35 6.86 -1.52
C ILE A 498 -3.72 7.45 -1.16
N ALA A 499 -4.02 8.65 -1.66
CA ALA A 499 -5.28 9.33 -1.40
C ALA A 499 -6.49 8.53 -1.91
N TYR A 500 -6.37 7.91 -3.09
CA TYR A 500 -7.40 7.05 -3.66
C TYR A 500 -7.77 5.89 -2.73
N PHE A 501 -6.76 5.12 -2.27
CA PHE A 501 -7.00 4.00 -1.36
C PHE A 501 -7.51 4.46 0.00
N HIS A 502 -7.02 5.57 0.55
CA HIS A 502 -7.54 6.11 1.82
C HIS A 502 -8.99 6.56 1.71
N ARG A 503 -9.38 7.18 0.59
CA ARG A 503 -10.79 7.52 0.32
C ARG A 503 -11.66 6.28 0.18
N LEU A 504 -11.13 5.22 -0.45
CA LEU A 504 -11.81 3.92 -0.51
C LEU A 504 -11.97 3.32 0.89
N THR A 505 -10.95 3.34 1.75
CA THR A 505 -11.05 2.91 3.17
C THR A 505 -12.13 3.71 3.90
N THR A 506 -12.12 5.03 3.76
CA THR A 506 -13.12 5.93 4.38
C THR A 506 -14.53 5.60 3.90
N LEU A 507 -14.72 5.34 2.62
CA LEU A 507 -16.02 4.97 2.05
C LEU A 507 -16.53 3.65 2.63
N ILE A 508 -15.67 2.64 2.75
CA ILE A 508 -16.01 1.34 3.32
C ILE A 508 -16.42 1.50 4.79
N LEU A 509 -15.57 2.13 5.61
CA LEU A 509 -15.82 2.26 7.05
C LEU A 509 -17.01 3.17 7.38
N THR A 510 -17.21 4.27 6.65
CA THR A 510 -18.40 5.12 6.87
C THR A 510 -19.68 4.39 6.51
N THR A 511 -19.68 3.61 5.43
CA THR A 511 -20.85 2.80 5.06
C THR A 511 -21.18 1.76 6.13
N LEU A 512 -20.16 1.08 6.68
CA LEU A 512 -20.37 0.12 7.78
C LEU A 512 -20.86 0.82 9.06
N SER A 513 -20.33 1.99 9.39
CA SER A 513 -20.80 2.80 10.53
C SER A 513 -22.26 3.17 10.38
N ASP A 514 -22.68 3.66 9.21
CA ASP A 514 -24.08 4.02 8.95
C ASP A 514 -25.04 2.81 9.10
N ILE A 515 -24.58 1.61 8.71
CA ILE A 515 -25.35 0.37 8.87
C ILE A 515 -25.52 0.01 10.35
N VAL A 516 -24.46 0.19 11.15
CA VAL A 516 -24.52 -0.03 12.61
C VAL A 516 -25.45 0.98 13.27
N ASP A 517 -25.33 2.26 12.94
CA ASP A 517 -26.18 3.33 13.49
C ASP A 517 -27.66 3.11 13.15
N ALA A 518 -27.96 2.64 11.93
CA ALA A 518 -29.32 2.31 11.51
C ALA A 518 -29.87 1.10 12.29
N ALA A 519 -29.07 0.04 12.46
CA ALA A 519 -29.47 -1.15 13.21
C ALA A 519 -29.72 -0.85 14.70
N ASP A 520 -28.90 0.02 15.31
CA ASP A 520 -29.04 0.41 16.71
C ASP A 520 -30.26 1.32 16.93
N SER A 521 -30.59 2.17 15.95
CA SER A 521 -31.79 3.02 15.99
C SER A 521 -33.09 2.20 15.88
N ASP A 522 -33.10 1.14 15.06
CA ASP A 522 -34.27 0.28 14.88
C ASP A 522 -34.56 -0.60 16.13
N ASP A 523 -33.54 -0.96 16.91
CA ASP A 523 -33.72 -1.77 18.13
C ASP A 523 -34.34 -0.95 19.28
N ASP A 524 -34.09 0.37 19.35
CA ASP A 524 -34.69 1.28 20.35
C ASP A 524 -36.22 1.39 20.19
N ASP A 525 -36.74 1.28 18.96
CA ASP A 525 -38.19 1.28 18.68
C ASP A 525 -38.88 -0.06 19.01
N ILE A 526 -38.12 -1.16 19.11
CA ILE A 526 -38.63 -2.53 19.36
C ILE A 526 -38.48 -2.95 20.83
N ALA A 527 -37.63 -2.25 21.60
CA ALA A 527 -37.38 -2.48 23.03
C ALA A 527 -38.62 -2.61 23.93
N PRO A 528 -39.77 -1.90 23.72
CA PRO A 528 -40.93 -2.04 24.59
C PRO A 528 -41.67 -3.39 24.47
N LEU A 529 -41.40 -4.20 23.43
CA LEU A 529 -42.14 -5.44 23.15
C LEU A 529 -41.40 -6.74 23.57
N ARG A 530 -40.15 -6.66 24.05
CA ARG A 530 -39.34 -7.85 24.43
C ARG A 530 -39.51 -8.31 25.89
N LEU A 531 -40.42 -7.72 26.66
CA LEU A 531 -40.81 -8.19 28.00
C LEU A 531 -41.69 -9.45 27.90
N GLY A 532 -41.12 -10.61 27.57
CA GLY A 532 -41.90 -11.86 27.58
C GLY A 532 -41.25 -13.16 27.10
N GLY A 533 -39.94 -13.21 26.84
CA GLY A 533 -39.26 -14.44 26.43
C GLY A 533 -38.05 -14.74 27.30
N ASN A 534 -37.94 -15.99 27.76
CA ASN A 534 -36.89 -16.46 28.65
C ASN A 534 -35.48 -16.02 28.23
N ALA A 535 -34.70 -15.62 29.22
CA ALA A 535 -33.28 -15.36 29.14
C ALA A 535 -32.52 -16.63 28.70
N ASP A 536 -32.17 -16.70 27.42
CA ASP A 536 -30.87 -17.17 26.99
C ASP A 536 -30.15 -15.94 26.41
N GLU A 537 -29.01 -15.58 27.01
CA GLU A 537 -28.08 -14.53 26.53
C GLU A 537 -27.40 -14.98 25.22
N SER A 538 -28.19 -15.17 24.17
CA SER A 538 -27.70 -15.61 22.86
C SER A 538 -27.72 -14.42 21.90
N GLU A 539 -26.53 -13.90 21.60
CA GLU A 539 -26.13 -12.97 20.53
C GLU A 539 -27.27 -12.25 19.78
N ALA A 540 -27.24 -10.90 19.82
CA ALA A 540 -28.08 -10.06 18.96
C ALA A 540 -28.03 -10.57 17.50
N PRO A 541 -29.18 -10.58 16.79
CA PRO A 541 -29.24 -11.10 15.43
C PRO A 541 -28.22 -10.39 14.52
N PRO A 542 -27.60 -11.10 13.56
CA PRO A 542 -26.59 -10.50 12.70
C PRO A 542 -27.19 -9.36 11.87
N ILE A 543 -26.46 -8.25 11.77
CA ILE A 543 -26.86 -7.10 10.97
C ILE A 543 -26.85 -7.49 9.48
N LEU A 544 -27.92 -7.12 8.76
CA LEU A 544 -28.03 -7.41 7.34
C LEU A 544 -27.30 -6.34 6.52
N ILE A 545 -26.35 -6.75 5.68
CA ILE A 545 -25.71 -5.87 4.69
C ILE A 545 -26.43 -6.05 3.36
N THR A 546 -27.03 -4.97 2.84
CA THR A 546 -27.80 -5.01 1.59
C THR A 546 -26.90 -4.89 0.37
N ARG A 547 -27.46 -5.11 -0.82
CA ARG A 547 -26.74 -4.91 -2.09
C ARG A 547 -26.35 -3.47 -2.34
N ALA A 548 -27.21 -2.53 -1.94
CA ALA A 548 -26.92 -1.11 -2.05
C ALA A 548 -25.68 -0.75 -1.21
N ASP A 549 -25.56 -1.35 -0.03
CA ASP A 549 -24.40 -1.19 0.84
C ASP A 549 -23.13 -1.78 0.21
N MET A 550 -23.21 -2.99 -0.36
CA MET A 550 -22.08 -3.60 -1.08
C MET A 550 -21.60 -2.70 -2.24
N LYS A 551 -22.53 -2.13 -3.02
CA LYS A 551 -22.20 -1.19 -4.11
C LYS A 551 -21.61 0.11 -3.59
N ARG A 552 -22.15 0.64 -2.49
CA ARG A 552 -21.67 1.87 -1.84
C ARG A 552 -20.27 1.70 -1.27
N MET A 553 -19.95 0.54 -0.68
CA MET A 553 -18.59 0.18 -0.26
C MET A 553 -17.64 -0.07 -1.44
N GLY A 554 -18.17 -0.17 -2.65
CA GLY A 554 -17.39 -0.48 -3.83
C GLY A 554 -16.97 -1.95 -3.89
N LEU A 555 -17.81 -2.88 -3.46
CA LEU A 555 -17.57 -4.32 -3.50
C LEU A 555 -18.41 -4.99 -4.60
N ASP A 556 -17.97 -6.14 -5.08
CA ASP A 556 -18.72 -6.95 -6.04
C ASP A 556 -19.80 -7.76 -5.32
N GLU A 557 -21.07 -7.47 -5.63
CA GLU A 557 -22.22 -8.14 -5.00
C GLU A 557 -22.30 -9.64 -5.35
N TRP A 558 -21.65 -10.07 -6.42
CA TRP A 558 -21.66 -11.44 -6.92
C TRP A 558 -20.50 -12.28 -6.38
N SER A 559 -19.44 -11.65 -5.89
CA SER A 559 -18.25 -12.35 -5.43
C SER A 559 -18.40 -12.82 -3.99
N VAL A 560 -18.07 -14.10 -3.74
CA VAL A 560 -18.10 -14.69 -2.40
C VAL A 560 -17.03 -14.07 -1.51
N ASP A 561 -15.87 -13.76 -2.07
CA ASP A 561 -14.74 -13.19 -1.35
C ASP A 561 -15.07 -11.79 -0.84
N ASP A 562 -15.71 -10.96 -1.67
CA ASP A 562 -16.11 -9.60 -1.28
C ASP A 562 -17.23 -9.60 -0.22
N ARG A 563 -18.16 -10.57 -0.26
CA ARG A 563 -19.15 -10.75 0.81
C ARG A 563 -18.47 -11.12 2.13
N SER A 564 -17.56 -12.09 2.09
CA SER A 564 -16.80 -12.50 3.28
C SER A 564 -15.94 -11.36 3.83
N PHE A 565 -15.41 -10.51 2.95
CA PHE A 565 -14.65 -9.33 3.35
C PHE A 565 -15.53 -8.35 4.12
N ALA A 566 -16.73 -8.03 3.63
CA ALA A 566 -17.65 -7.13 4.32
C ALA A 566 -18.05 -7.65 5.72
N GLU A 567 -18.36 -8.94 5.83
CA GLU A 567 -18.69 -9.59 7.11
C GLU A 567 -17.50 -9.55 8.08
N ASN A 568 -16.29 -9.86 7.60
CA ASN A 568 -15.08 -9.83 8.42
C ASN A 568 -14.71 -8.39 8.83
N MET A 569 -14.92 -7.39 7.98
CA MET A 569 -14.69 -5.98 8.31
C MET A 569 -15.65 -5.51 9.40
N MET A 570 -16.94 -5.87 9.31
CA MET A 570 -17.93 -5.56 10.35
C MET A 570 -17.50 -6.16 11.69
N LYS A 571 -17.11 -7.44 11.69
CA LYS A 571 -16.64 -8.12 12.91
C LYS A 571 -15.36 -7.48 13.47
N ALA A 572 -14.36 -7.23 12.62
CA ALA A 572 -13.06 -6.74 13.06
C ALA A 572 -13.10 -5.30 13.57
N TYR A 573 -13.84 -4.41 12.90
CA TYR A 573 -13.79 -2.98 13.19
C TYR A 573 -14.96 -2.45 14.00
N PHE A 574 -16.09 -3.16 14.04
CA PHE A 574 -17.29 -2.71 14.76
C PHE A 574 -17.71 -3.67 15.89
N ASP A 575 -17.06 -4.83 16.03
CA ASP A 575 -17.42 -5.88 17.01
C ASP A 575 -18.88 -6.36 16.85
N ARG A 576 -19.38 -6.36 15.60
CA ARG A 576 -20.74 -6.78 15.24
C ARG A 576 -20.73 -7.96 14.28
N SER A 577 -21.64 -8.90 14.51
CA SER A 577 -21.92 -9.97 13.55
C SER A 577 -22.78 -9.42 12.42
N ALA A 578 -22.42 -9.73 11.17
CA ALA A 578 -23.20 -9.34 10.00
C ALA A 578 -23.30 -10.49 8.99
N LYS A 579 -24.33 -10.39 8.15
CA LYS A 579 -24.56 -11.30 7.05
C LYS A 579 -24.92 -10.52 5.79
N VAL A 580 -24.24 -10.80 4.69
CA VAL A 580 -24.59 -10.18 3.40
C VAL A 580 -25.82 -10.88 2.82
N GLU A 581 -26.75 -10.11 2.29
CA GLU A 581 -27.94 -10.63 1.63
C GLU A 581 -27.57 -11.60 0.49
N SER A 582 -27.99 -12.86 0.62
CA SER A 582 -27.71 -13.89 -0.38
C SER A 582 -28.54 -13.66 -1.64
N HIS A 583 -27.89 -13.67 -2.80
CA HIS A 583 -28.55 -13.47 -4.07
C HIS A 583 -29.49 -14.65 -4.43
N SER A 584 -30.69 -14.35 -4.92
CA SER A 584 -31.43 -15.20 -5.86
C SER A 584 -32.14 -14.32 -6.90
N VAL A 585 -31.87 -14.50 -8.21
CA VAL A 585 -32.63 -13.82 -9.27
C VAL A 585 -33.84 -14.70 -9.57
N ASP A 586 -35.06 -14.22 -9.38
CA ASP A 586 -36.25 -14.89 -9.92
C ASP A 586 -36.54 -14.34 -11.32
N ILE A 587 -36.11 -15.06 -12.36
CA ILE A 587 -36.41 -14.71 -13.76
C ILE A 587 -37.57 -15.59 -14.22
N CYS A 588 -38.74 -14.97 -14.45
CA CYS A 588 -39.94 -15.66 -14.94
C CYS A 588 -40.36 -16.90 -14.11
N GLY A 589 -40.16 -16.86 -12.78
CA GLY A 589 -40.48 -17.96 -11.87
C GLY A 589 -39.37 -19.01 -11.69
N VAL A 590 -38.20 -18.80 -12.29
CA VAL A 590 -37.00 -19.61 -12.07
C VAL A 590 -36.04 -18.86 -11.15
N LYS A 591 -35.79 -19.47 -9.98
CA LYS A 591 -34.84 -18.98 -8.99
C LYS A 591 -33.42 -19.36 -9.38
N ILE A 592 -32.62 -18.38 -9.77
CA ILE A 592 -31.20 -18.50 -10.07
C ILE A 592 -30.44 -18.04 -8.82
N CYS A 593 -29.93 -19.00 -8.05
CA CYS A 593 -29.08 -18.76 -6.90
C CYS A 593 -27.61 -18.66 -7.30
#